data_AF-A0A8I2H6F5-F1
#
_entry.id   AF-A0A8I2H6F5-F1
#
_cell.length_a   1.000
_cell.length_b   1.000
_cell.length_c   1.000
_cell.angle_alpha   90.00
_cell.angle_beta   90.00
_cell.angle_gamma   90.00
#
_symmetry.space_group_name_H-M   'P 1'
#
loop_
_entity.id
_entity.type
_entity.pdbx_description
1 polymer ?
#
loop_
_entity_poly.entity_id
_entity_poly.type
_entity_poly.pdbx_seq_one_letter_code
_entity_poly.pdbx_strand_id
1 'polypeptide(L)'
;IHSWVEVYFEGRWINLEGFILDEQYLSSLQEKFDQVKDDFCGYGVATKCFSSPDTDWRGENTYIQKEGIHDDFGLYDSPDEFYLEKGTNLSGFKRWIYQRLIRHLINMNVSKLRNRKVLEVQNAQP
;
A
#
# COMPACT_ATOMS: atom_id res chain seq x y z
N ILE A 1 -3.97 7.37 7.68
CA ILE A 1 -4.14 6.14 8.47
C ILE A 1 -3.48 5.05 7.67
N HIS A 2 -2.50 4.41 8.27
CA HIS A 2 -1.81 3.24 7.74
C HIS A 2 -2.07 2.12 8.76
N SER A 3 -2.22 0.90 8.27
CA SER A 3 -2.47 -0.28 9.09
C SER A 3 -1.73 -1.45 8.46
N TRP A 4 -1.18 -2.31 9.29
CA TRP A 4 -0.61 -3.59 8.89
C TRP A 4 -1.38 -4.73 9.56
N VAL A 5 -1.10 -5.95 9.11
CA VAL A 5 -1.60 -7.17 9.77
C VAL A 5 -0.45 -7.81 10.51
N GLU A 6 -0.69 -8.28 11.72
CA GLU A 6 0.26 -9.11 12.46
C GLU A 6 -0.21 -10.57 12.46
N VAL A 7 0.69 -11.48 12.12
CA VAL A 7 0.42 -12.93 12.16
C VAL A 7 1.42 -13.61 13.07
N TYR A 8 0.96 -14.58 13.87
CA TYR A 8 1.83 -15.41 14.68
C TYR A 8 2.28 -16.63 13.86
N PHE A 9 3.58 -16.71 13.56
CA PHE A 9 4.16 -17.76 12.72
C PHE A 9 5.51 -18.20 13.31
N GLU A 10 5.71 -19.51 13.44
CA GLU A 10 6.96 -20.11 13.95
C GLU A 10 7.48 -19.52 15.28
N GLY A 11 6.56 -19.22 16.21
CA GLY A 11 6.93 -18.75 17.55
C GLY A 11 7.15 -17.23 17.67
N ARG A 12 6.97 -16.46 16.59
CA ARG A 12 7.13 -15.00 16.56
C ARG A 12 5.94 -14.30 15.89
N TRP A 13 5.76 -13.02 16.21
CA TRP A 13 4.87 -12.12 15.48
C TRP A 13 5.56 -11.57 14.24
N ILE A 14 4.85 -11.53 13.13
CA ILE A 14 5.34 -11.07 11.84
C ILE A 14 4.40 -10.01 11.28
N ASN A 15 4.97 -8.88 10.88
CA ASN A 15 4.27 -7.75 10.29
C ASN A 15 4.10 -7.99 8.78
N LEU A 16 2.87 -7.84 8.31
CA LEU A 16 2.51 -7.95 6.92
C LEU A 16 2.02 -6.61 6.39
N GLU A 17 2.75 -6.04 5.45
CA GLU A 17 2.29 -4.93 4.61
C GLU A 17 2.30 -5.28 3.12
N GLY A 18 2.99 -6.36 2.72
CA GLY A 18 3.11 -6.78 1.32
C GLY A 18 1.78 -7.08 0.63
N PHE A 19 0.73 -7.37 1.40
CA PHE A 19 -0.63 -7.58 0.88
C PHE A 19 -1.34 -6.30 0.43
N ILE A 20 -0.83 -5.12 0.79
CA ILE A 20 -1.51 -3.83 0.54
C ILE A 20 -1.55 -3.50 -0.95
N LEU A 21 -0.50 -3.85 -1.69
CA LEU A 21 -0.39 -3.61 -3.13
C LEU A 21 -0.11 -4.94 -3.83
N ASP A 22 -0.79 -5.18 -4.93
CA ASP A 22 -0.47 -6.31 -5.79
C ASP A 22 0.74 -6.03 -6.70
N GLU A 23 1.36 -7.11 -7.16
CA GLU A 23 2.56 -7.11 -8.00
C GLU A 23 2.37 -6.32 -9.31
N GLN A 24 1.21 -6.42 -9.96
CA GLN A 24 0.94 -5.73 -11.22
C GLN A 24 0.96 -4.22 -11.04
N TYR A 25 0.31 -3.71 -9.99
CA TYR A 25 0.31 -2.29 -9.66
C TYR A 25 1.72 -1.80 -9.32
N LEU A 26 2.45 -2.55 -8.49
CA LEU A 26 3.81 -2.19 -8.09
C LEU A 26 4.78 -2.18 -9.27
N SER A 27 4.73 -3.19 -10.14
CA SER A 27 5.56 -3.26 -11.36
C SER A 27 5.27 -2.10 -12.30
N SER A 28 4.00 -1.71 -12.45
CA SER A 28 3.61 -0.55 -13.27
C SER A 28 4.14 0.77 -12.70
N LEU A 29 4.22 0.88 -11.37
CA LEU A 29 4.83 2.02 -10.70
C LEU A 29 6.34 2.06 -10.91
N GLN A 30 7.03 0.93 -10.77
CA GLN A 30 8.47 0.82 -10.99
C GLN A 30 8.85 1.16 -12.44
N GLU A 31 8.05 0.74 -13.42
CA GLU A 31 8.24 1.13 -14.82
C GLU A 31 8.03 2.65 -15.03
N LYS A 32 7.00 3.22 -14.38
CA LYS A 32 6.73 4.65 -14.48
C LYS A 32 7.84 5.52 -13.88
N PHE A 33 8.52 5.02 -12.86
CA PHE A 33 9.58 5.72 -12.14
C PHE A 33 10.89 4.92 -12.20
N ASP A 34 11.25 4.46 -13.41
CA ASP A 34 12.38 3.56 -13.66
C ASP A 34 13.76 4.10 -13.20
N GLN A 35 13.90 5.43 -13.13
CA GLN A 35 15.09 6.12 -12.64
C GLN A 35 15.22 6.10 -11.11
N VAL A 36 14.15 5.77 -10.38
CA VAL A 36 14.16 5.70 -8.91
C VAL A 36 14.40 4.25 -8.49
N LYS A 37 15.48 4.01 -7.74
CA LYS A 37 15.84 2.66 -7.27
C LYS A 37 15.64 2.46 -5.77
N ASP A 38 15.87 3.51 -5.01
CA ASP A 38 15.93 3.48 -3.54
C ASP A 38 14.69 4.15 -2.95
N ASP A 39 14.85 5.31 -2.33
CA ASP A 39 13.78 6.05 -1.66
C ASP A 39 12.64 6.42 -2.62
N PHE A 40 11.44 5.95 -2.30
CA PHE A 40 10.22 6.31 -3.00
C PHE A 40 9.08 6.52 -2.02
N CYS A 41 8.41 7.67 -2.11
CA CYS A 41 7.24 7.99 -1.32
C CYS A 41 6.16 8.61 -2.23
N GLY A 42 5.05 7.91 -2.39
CA GLY A 42 3.94 8.32 -3.24
C GLY A 42 3.13 7.14 -3.75
N TYR A 43 1.94 7.40 -4.29
CA TYR A 43 1.09 6.36 -4.91
C TYR A 43 0.74 5.16 -4.01
N GLY A 44 0.78 5.34 -2.69
CA GLY A 44 0.57 4.25 -1.72
C GLY A 44 1.83 3.42 -1.46
N VAL A 45 3.02 3.90 -1.80
CA VAL A 45 4.31 3.27 -1.49
C VAL A 45 5.14 4.25 -0.68
N ALA A 46 5.83 3.77 0.35
CA ALA A 46 6.85 4.49 1.10
C ALA A 46 7.93 3.49 1.56
N THR A 47 9.02 3.39 0.80
CA THR A 47 10.11 2.42 0.98
C THR A 47 11.47 3.02 0.61
N LYS A 48 12.55 2.47 1.19
CA LYS A 48 13.94 2.78 0.83
C LYS A 48 14.52 1.90 -0.26
N CYS A 49 13.78 0.87 -0.69
CA CYS A 49 14.20 -0.04 -1.76
C CYS A 49 13.05 -0.22 -2.76
N PHE A 50 12.79 0.80 -3.55
CA PHE A 50 11.65 0.82 -4.47
C PHE A 50 11.78 -0.18 -5.63
N SER A 51 13.01 -0.45 -6.08
CA SER A 51 13.27 -1.41 -7.15
C SER A 51 13.04 -2.87 -6.75
N SER A 52 13.14 -3.21 -5.46
CA SER A 52 12.91 -4.55 -4.93
C SER A 52 12.45 -4.48 -3.47
N PRO A 53 11.20 -4.01 -3.23
CA PRO A 53 10.68 -3.93 -1.87
C PRO A 53 10.38 -5.33 -1.33
N ASP A 54 10.48 -5.49 -0.01
CA ASP A 54 10.22 -6.77 0.64
C ASP A 54 8.71 -6.97 0.85
N THR A 55 8.01 -7.31 -0.24
CA THR A 55 6.55 -7.51 -0.24
C THR A 55 6.13 -8.97 -0.25
N ASP A 56 7.00 -9.87 -0.69
CA ASP A 56 6.67 -11.28 -0.85
C ASP A 56 6.78 -12.03 0.48
N TRP A 57 5.77 -12.84 0.79
CA TRP A 57 5.78 -13.67 1.98
C TRP A 57 6.85 -14.77 1.88
N ARG A 58 7.84 -14.69 2.77
CA ARG A 58 8.91 -15.70 2.93
C ARG A 58 9.04 -16.21 4.36
N GLY A 59 7.95 -16.12 5.13
CA GLY A 59 7.98 -16.36 6.57
C GLY A 59 8.67 -15.27 7.37
N GLU A 60 8.84 -14.07 6.78
CA GLU A 60 9.52 -12.89 7.32
C GLU A 60 8.59 -11.66 7.26
N ASN A 61 8.98 -10.57 7.92
CA ASN A 61 8.23 -9.31 7.86
C ASN A 61 8.21 -8.75 6.44
N THR A 62 7.08 -8.17 6.02
CA THR A 62 6.96 -7.49 4.72
C THR A 62 6.58 -6.02 4.93
N TYR A 63 7.14 -5.13 4.11
CA TYR A 63 6.99 -3.68 4.24
C TYR A 63 6.84 -3.01 2.87
N ILE A 64 5.90 -2.08 2.76
CA ILE A 64 5.71 -1.28 1.54
C ILE A 64 5.35 0.18 1.82
N GLN A 65 4.87 0.49 3.03
CA GLN A 65 4.46 1.83 3.45
C GLN A 65 5.10 2.29 4.77
N LYS A 66 5.94 1.47 5.39
CA LYS A 66 6.59 1.75 6.69
C LYS A 66 7.24 3.13 6.78
N GLU A 67 7.91 3.61 5.73
CA GLU A 67 8.60 4.91 5.76
C GLU A 67 7.63 6.11 5.73
N GLY A 68 6.33 5.86 5.50
CA GLY A 68 5.28 6.88 5.51
C GLY A 68 4.58 7.02 6.87
N ILE A 69 4.97 6.24 7.87
CA ILE A 69 4.41 6.30 9.22
C ILE A 69 5.02 7.50 9.96
N HIS A 70 4.19 8.49 10.28
CA HIS A 70 4.60 9.68 11.03
C HIS A 70 4.12 9.64 12.49
N ASP A 71 2.87 9.22 12.70
CA ASP A 71 2.23 9.16 14.01
C ASP A 71 1.75 7.72 14.29
N ASP A 72 2.04 7.23 15.49
CA ASP A 72 1.52 5.97 16.02
C ASP A 72 0.29 6.25 16.89
N PHE A 73 -0.83 5.62 16.55
CA PHE A 73 -2.10 5.79 17.26
C PHE A 73 -2.39 4.67 18.27
N GLY A 74 -1.50 3.69 18.42
CA GLY A 74 -1.64 2.54 19.30
C GLY A 74 -2.40 1.38 18.66
N LEU A 75 -2.67 0.36 19.48
CA LEU A 75 -3.38 -0.86 19.09
C LEU A 75 -4.88 -0.70 19.35
N TYR A 76 -5.69 -1.18 18.40
CA TYR A 76 -7.14 -1.28 18.52
C TYR A 76 -7.56 -2.70 18.16
N ASP A 77 -8.55 -3.23 18.88
CA ASP A 77 -9.06 -4.58 18.61
C ASP A 77 -9.89 -4.62 17.32
N SER A 78 -10.38 -3.47 16.86
CA SER A 78 -11.04 -3.33 15.57
C SER A 78 -10.80 -1.97 14.90
N PRO A 79 -10.89 -1.90 13.56
CA PRO A 79 -10.88 -0.63 12.84
C PRO A 79 -12.02 0.32 13.25
N ASP A 80 -13.18 -0.23 13.60
CA ASP A 80 -14.36 0.58 13.93
C ASP A 80 -14.15 1.38 15.22
N GLU A 81 -13.53 0.78 16.25
CA GLU A 81 -13.14 1.47 17.49
C GLU A 81 -12.19 2.64 17.22
N PHE A 82 -11.18 2.41 16.37
CA PHE A 82 -10.28 3.47 15.94
C PHE A 82 -11.02 4.64 15.29
N TYR A 83 -11.95 4.36 14.36
CA TYR A 83 -12.70 5.40 13.66
C TYR A 83 -13.73 6.11 14.54
N LEU A 84 -14.27 5.44 15.57
CA LEU A 84 -15.12 6.08 16.56
C LEU A 84 -14.36 7.11 17.39
N GLU A 85 -13.11 6.80 17.78
CA GLU A 85 -12.28 7.70 18.56
C GLU A 85 -11.69 8.85 17.72
N LYS A 86 -11.06 8.52 16.59
CA LYS A 86 -10.33 9.51 15.77
C LYS A 86 -11.19 10.21 14.74
N GLY A 87 -12.39 9.69 14.45
CA GLY A 87 -13.26 10.18 13.40
C GLY A 87 -12.71 9.95 11.99
N THR A 88 -13.36 10.56 10.99
CA THR A 88 -12.89 10.56 9.60
C THR A 88 -12.63 11.99 9.13
N ASN A 89 -11.58 12.19 8.33
CA ASN A 89 -11.19 13.52 7.84
C ASN A 89 -12.17 14.15 6.84
N LEU A 90 -13.22 13.42 6.43
CA LEU A 90 -14.17 13.85 5.40
C LEU A 90 -15.59 13.92 5.97
N SER A 91 -16.07 15.13 6.23
CA SER A 91 -17.43 15.41 6.67
C SER A 91 -18.17 16.37 5.72
N GLY A 92 -19.50 16.40 5.82
CA GLY A 92 -20.37 17.33 5.11
C GLY A 92 -20.16 17.36 3.58
N PHE A 93 -20.03 18.57 3.03
CA PHE A 93 -19.87 18.79 1.59
C PHE A 93 -18.56 18.19 1.02
N LYS A 94 -17.46 18.18 1.81
CA LYS A 94 -16.19 17.55 1.40
C LYS A 94 -16.38 16.05 1.19
N ARG A 95 -17.10 15.38 2.10
CA ARG A 95 -17.47 13.96 1.96
C ARG A 95 -18.28 13.72 0.70
N TRP A 96 -19.26 14.59 0.41
CA TRP A 96 -20.09 14.47 -0.79
C TRP A 96 -19.25 14.59 -2.07
N ILE A 97 -18.38 15.60 -2.18
CA ILE A 97 -17.48 15.74 -3.34
C ILE A 97 -16.57 14.52 -3.47
N TYR A 98 -16.00 14.06 -2.35
CA TYR A 98 -15.10 12.90 -2.37
C TYR A 98 -15.81 11.65 -2.91
N GLN A 99 -17.00 11.35 -2.39
CA GLN A 99 -17.78 10.19 -2.77
C GLN A 99 -18.31 10.28 -4.21
N ARG A 100 -18.69 11.47 -4.69
CA ARG A 100 -19.30 11.62 -6.02
C ARG A 100 -18.32 11.86 -7.15
N LEU A 101 -17.12 12.36 -6.87
CA LEU A 101 -16.18 12.78 -7.91
C LEU A 101 -14.76 12.28 -7.63
N ILE A 102 -14.15 12.68 -6.51
CA ILE A 102 -12.70 12.47 -6.31
C ILE A 102 -12.34 10.99 -6.29
N ARG A 103 -13.10 10.13 -5.60
CA ARG A 103 -12.81 8.69 -5.56
C ARG A 103 -12.82 8.05 -6.96
N HIS A 104 -13.68 8.53 -7.85
CA HIS A 104 -13.78 8.02 -9.21
C HIS A 104 -12.56 8.45 -10.04
N LEU A 105 -12.08 9.69 -9.87
CA LEU A 105 -10.84 10.14 -10.49
C LEU A 105 -9.61 9.37 -9.99
N ILE A 106 -9.53 9.10 -8.68
CA ILE A 106 -8.47 8.27 -8.09
C ILE A 106 -8.50 6.87 -8.70
N ASN A 107 -9.67 6.23 -8.74
CA ASN A 107 -9.81 4.88 -9.30
C ASN A 107 -9.45 4.83 -10.79
N MET A 108 -9.82 5.86 -11.56
CA MET A 108 -9.42 5.98 -12.96
C MET A 108 -7.90 6.10 -13.11
N ASN A 109 -7.24 6.88 -12.24
CA ASN A 109 -5.78 7.00 -12.25
C ASN A 109 -5.08 5.69 -11.88
N VAL A 110 -5.58 4.99 -10.85
CA VAL A 110 -5.08 3.66 -10.45
C VAL A 110 -5.25 2.67 -11.60
N SER A 111 -6.40 2.65 -12.26
CA SER A 111 -6.65 1.77 -13.41
C SER A 111 -5.72 2.08 -14.58
N LYS A 112 -5.50 3.36 -14.91
CA LYS A 112 -4.55 3.77 -15.96
C LYS A 112 -3.12 3.36 -15.65
N LEU A 113 -2.71 3.47 -14.38
CA LEU A 113 -1.39 3.07 -13.93
C LEU A 113 -1.23 1.56 -14.05
N ARG A 114 -2.16 0.78 -13.52
CA ARG A 114 -2.15 -0.70 -13.55
C ARG A 114 -2.17 -1.28 -14.97
N ASN A 115 -2.86 -0.61 -15.89
CA ASN A 115 -3.02 -1.04 -17.28
C ASN A 115 -1.93 -0.49 -18.21
N ARG A 116 -0.85 0.10 -17.68
CA ARG A 116 0.37 0.23 -18.49
C ARG A 116 0.82 -1.18 -18.84
N LYS A 117 1.08 -1.42 -20.12
CA LYS A 117 1.51 -2.74 -20.60
C LYS A 117 2.88 -3.07 -20.00
N VAL A 118 2.88 -3.74 -18.86
CA VAL A 118 4.03 -4.51 -18.41
C VAL A 118 4.18 -5.63 -19.44
N LEU A 119 5.27 -5.62 -20.20
CA LEU A 119 5.64 -6.78 -21.00
C LEU A 119 5.83 -7.93 -20.01
N GLU A 120 5.01 -8.97 -20.10
CA GLU A 120 5.19 -10.18 -19.31
C GLU A 120 6.64 -10.65 -19.46
N VAL A 121 7.38 -10.69 -18.36
CA VAL A 121 8.63 -11.44 -18.32
C VAL A 121 8.20 -12.90 -18.35
N GLN A 122 8.17 -13.47 -19.55
CA GLN A 122 8.19 -14.91 -19.74
C GLN A 122 9.47 -15.42 -19.09
N ASN A 123 9.41 -15.87 -17.83
CA ASN A 123 10.25 -16.92 -17.25
C ASN A 123 9.97 -17.06 -15.75
N ALA A 124 8.89 -17.77 -15.44
CA ALA A 124 8.83 -18.57 -14.22
C ALA A 124 7.90 -19.76 -14.49
N GLN A 125 8.49 -20.92 -14.77
CA GLN A 125 7.86 -22.23 -14.64
C GLN A 125 8.93 -23.20 -14.10
N PRO A 126 8.51 -24.26 -13.40
CA PRO A 126 7.73 -24.32 -12.17
C PRO A 126 8.61 -24.41 -10.91
#